data_AF-A0A1D2UZG4-F1
#
_entry.id   AF-A0A1D2UZG4-F1
#
_cell.length_a   1.000
_cell.length_b   1.000
_cell.length_c   1.000
_cell.angle_alpha   90.00
_cell.angle_beta   90.00
_cell.angle_gamma   90.00
#
_symmetry.space_group_name_H-M   'P 1'
#
loop_
_entity.id
_entity.type
_entity.pdbx_description
1 polymer ?
#
loop_
_entity_poly.entity_id
_entity_poly.type
_entity_poly.pdbx_seq_one_letter_code
_entity_poly.pdbx_strand_id
1 'polypeptide(L)'
;MSEIMSENNMKFLYAGIAIALLISVLAPFIASQDPDGLESASYDVIDEVKMAAMEEMDPVFESPVPDYAIEGHGKTGEVVAIVSGTLMMLVIAFVIGKLVKK
;
A
#
# COMPACT_ATOMS: atom_id res chain seq x y z
N MET A 1 -28.45 15.42 -17.28
CA MET A 1 -27.14 15.00 -17.82
C MET A 1 -26.02 15.11 -16.77
N SER A 2 -25.92 16.23 -16.02
CA SER A 2 -24.95 16.38 -14.91
C SER A 2 -25.18 15.40 -13.75
N GLU A 3 -26.43 15.11 -13.42
CA GLU A 3 -26.82 14.22 -12.31
C GLU A 3 -26.43 12.75 -12.57
N ILE A 4 -26.64 12.26 -13.80
CA ILE A 4 -26.29 10.88 -14.21
C ILE A 4 -24.76 10.68 -14.26
N MET A 5 -24.01 11.70 -14.69
CA MET A 5 -22.55 11.66 -14.71
C MET A 5 -21.94 11.67 -13.29
N SER A 6 -22.58 12.38 -12.35
CA SER A 6 -22.23 12.36 -10.92
C SER A 6 -22.47 10.98 -10.29
N GLU A 7 -23.61 10.34 -10.59
CA GLU A 7 -23.97 9.04 -10.01
C GLU A 7 -23.00 7.93 -10.46
N ASN A 8 -22.60 7.92 -11.74
CA ASN A 8 -21.61 6.98 -12.26
C ASN A 8 -20.21 7.18 -11.65
N ASN A 9 -19.81 8.43 -11.41
CA ASN A 9 -18.53 8.72 -10.76
C ASN A 9 -18.50 8.22 -9.31
N MET A 10 -19.61 8.34 -8.58
CA MET A 10 -19.70 7.81 -7.21
C MET A 10 -19.69 6.27 -7.21
N LYS A 11 -20.39 5.62 -8.14
CA LYS A 11 -20.33 4.16 -8.31
C LYS A 11 -18.91 3.69 -8.62
N PHE A 12 -18.19 4.41 -9.48
CA PHE A 12 -16.79 4.11 -9.80
C PHE A 12 -15.87 4.29 -8.59
N LEU A 13 -16.06 5.37 -7.81
CA LEU A 13 -15.30 5.58 -6.57
C LEU A 13 -15.52 4.44 -5.56
N TYR A 14 -16.77 4.07 -5.32
CA TYR A 14 -17.08 2.96 -4.40
C TYR A 14 -16.54 1.62 -4.89
N ALA A 15 -16.63 1.34 -6.21
CA ALA A 15 -16.04 0.15 -6.80
C ALA A 15 -14.51 0.14 -6.64
N GLY A 16 -13.85 1.28 -6.87
CA GLY A 16 -12.40 1.42 -6.67
C GLY A 16 -11.99 1.18 -5.22
N ILE A 17 -12.71 1.75 -4.25
CA ILE A 17 -12.46 1.51 -2.82
C ILE A 17 -12.66 0.03 -2.48
N ALA A 18 -13.73 -0.59 -2.96
CA ALA A 18 -14.01 -2.00 -2.71
C ALA A 18 -12.89 -2.92 -3.26
N ILE A 19 -12.41 -2.64 -4.48
CA ILE A 19 -11.30 -3.38 -5.10
C ILE A 19 -9.99 -3.16 -4.32
N ALA A 20 -9.69 -1.92 -3.93
CA ALA A 20 -8.50 -1.60 -3.15
C ALA A 20 -8.47 -2.37 -1.83
N LEU A 21 -9.60 -2.40 -1.11
CA LEU A 21 -9.72 -3.15 0.13
C LEU A 21 -9.60 -4.66 -0.10
N LEU A 22 -10.21 -5.18 -1.16
CA LEU A 22 -10.09 -6.60 -1.51
C LEU A 22 -8.63 -6.98 -1.80
N ILE A 23 -7.91 -6.17 -2.58
CA ILE A 23 -6.49 -6.40 -2.88
C ILE A 23 -5.66 -6.31 -1.60
N SER A 24 -5.93 -5.34 -0.72
CA SER A 24 -5.16 -5.15 0.53
C SER A 24 -5.22 -6.38 1.45
N VAL A 25 -6.36 -7.08 1.47
CA VAL A 25 -6.51 -8.32 2.25
C VAL A 25 -5.82 -9.50 1.58
N LEU A 26 -5.85 -9.57 0.25
CA LEU A 26 -5.29 -10.68 -0.51
C LEU A 26 -3.77 -10.57 -0.70
N ALA A 27 -3.21 -9.36 -0.65
CA ALA A 27 -1.81 -9.08 -0.97
C ALA A 27 -0.81 -10.02 -0.25
N PRO A 28 -0.89 -10.25 1.08
CA PRO A 28 0.04 -11.14 1.79
C PRO A 28 0.05 -12.60 1.31
N PHE A 29 -1.00 -13.03 0.61
CA PHE A 29 -1.17 -14.41 0.15
C PHE A 29 -0.80 -14.61 -1.31
N ILE A 30 -0.88 -13.54 -2.12
CA ILE A 30 -0.63 -13.59 -3.56
C ILE A 30 0.69 -12.95 -3.97
N ALA A 31 1.31 -12.16 -3.08
CA ALA A 31 2.62 -11.57 -3.32
C ALA A 31 3.68 -12.66 -3.52
N SER A 32 4.65 -12.37 -4.40
CA SER A 32 5.85 -13.18 -4.55
C SER A 32 6.60 -13.23 -3.23
N GLN A 33 7.33 -14.32 -2.99
CA GLN A 33 8.12 -14.49 -1.78
C GLN A 33 9.39 -13.66 -1.83
N ASP A 34 10.12 -13.69 -2.96
CA ASP A 34 11.35 -12.92 -3.20
C ASP A 34 11.57 -12.73 -4.72
N PRO A 35 11.72 -11.50 -5.26
CA PRO A 35 11.42 -10.25 -4.59
C PRO A 35 9.90 -10.06 -4.48
N ASP A 36 9.45 -9.50 -3.37
CA ASP A 36 8.06 -9.12 -3.19
C ASP A 36 7.73 -7.83 -3.99
N GLY A 37 6.50 -7.33 -3.84
CA GLY A 37 6.07 -6.10 -4.51
C GLY A 37 6.78 -4.83 -4.02
N LEU A 38 7.27 -4.80 -2.79
CA LEU A 38 7.98 -3.66 -2.19
C LEU A 38 9.45 -3.64 -2.64
N GLU A 39 10.10 -4.80 -2.61
CA GLU A 39 11.49 -5.00 -3.02
C GLU A 39 11.66 -4.77 -4.52
N SER A 40 10.78 -5.36 -5.35
CA SER A 40 10.81 -5.15 -6.81
C SER A 40 10.57 -3.69 -7.21
N ALA A 41 9.65 -2.99 -6.52
CA ALA A 41 9.45 -1.55 -6.73
C ALA A 41 10.67 -0.71 -6.31
N SER A 42 11.46 -1.21 -5.35
CA SER A 42 12.70 -0.56 -4.93
C SER A 42 13.83 -0.79 -5.94
N TYR A 43 13.91 -1.98 -6.55
CA TYR A 43 14.85 -2.31 -7.62
C TYR A 43 14.69 -1.44 -8.88
N ASP A 44 13.47 -1.00 -9.18
CA ASP A 44 13.22 -0.08 -10.29
C ASP A 44 13.85 1.32 -10.05
N VAL A 45 14.05 1.71 -8.79
CA VAL A 45 14.56 3.04 -8.42
C VAL A 45 16.04 2.99 -8.03
N ILE A 46 16.47 1.90 -7.41
CA ILE A 46 17.80 1.70 -6.86
C ILE A 46 18.39 0.44 -7.46
N ASP A 47 19.58 0.57 -8.06
CA ASP A 47 20.34 -0.52 -8.69
C ASP A 47 20.54 -1.71 -7.71
N GLU A 48 20.42 -2.94 -8.20
CA GLU A 48 20.45 -4.18 -7.40
C GLU A 48 21.69 -4.28 -6.51
N VAL A 49 22.86 -3.90 -7.04
CA VAL A 49 24.14 -3.90 -6.31
C VAL A 49 24.12 -2.93 -5.13
N LYS A 50 23.44 -1.77 -5.28
CA LYS A 50 23.32 -0.80 -4.20
C LYS A 50 22.32 -1.26 -3.15
N MET A 51 21.23 -1.91 -3.56
CA MET A 51 20.26 -2.48 -2.63
C MET A 51 20.87 -3.60 -1.79
N ALA A 52 21.60 -4.54 -2.40
CA ALA A 52 22.32 -5.58 -1.67
C ALA A 52 23.32 -4.98 -0.66
N ALA A 53 24.05 -3.92 -1.07
CA ALA A 53 24.94 -3.20 -0.15
C ALA A 53 24.20 -2.45 0.98
N MET A 54 22.93 -2.05 0.76
CA MET A 54 22.10 -1.41 1.77
C MET A 54 21.46 -2.41 2.72
N GLU A 55 21.12 -3.62 2.27
CA GLU A 55 20.63 -4.71 3.12
C GLU A 55 21.69 -5.21 4.10
N GLU A 56 22.97 -5.18 3.72
CA GLU A 56 24.08 -5.49 4.62
C GLU A 56 24.39 -4.37 5.63
N MET A 57 23.79 -3.18 5.47
CA MET A 57 23.96 -2.06 6.39
C MET A 57 22.77 -1.94 7.34
N ASP A 58 23.04 -1.71 8.62
CA ASP A 58 21.99 -1.40 9.58
C ASP A 58 21.25 -0.11 9.17
N PRO A 59 19.90 -0.12 9.14
CA PRO A 59 19.14 1.06 8.77
C PRO A 59 19.36 2.17 9.80
N VAL A 60 19.59 3.39 9.31
CA VAL A 60 19.72 4.59 10.17
C VAL A 60 18.41 4.86 10.95
N PHE A 61 17.27 4.44 10.38
CA PHE A 61 15.98 4.50 11.02
C PHE A 61 15.23 3.20 10.75
N GLU A 62 14.87 2.47 11.82
CA GLU A 62 14.09 1.24 11.69
C GLU A 62 12.69 1.55 11.15
N SER A 63 12.25 0.74 10.19
CA SER A 63 10.87 0.80 9.71
C SER A 63 9.92 0.46 10.87
N PRO A 64 8.82 1.20 11.06
CA PRO A 64 7.82 0.88 12.08
C PRO A 64 7.15 -0.50 11.88
N VAL A 65 7.10 -1.00 10.64
CA VAL A 65 6.51 -2.28 10.24
C VAL A 65 7.31 -2.85 9.05
N PRO A 66 8.51 -3.41 9.29
CA PRO A 66 9.35 -3.96 8.23
C PRO A 66 8.62 -5.09 7.50
N ASP A 67 8.58 -5.06 6.17
CA ASP A 67 7.91 -6.04 5.30
C ASP A 67 6.46 -6.37 5.71
N TYR A 68 5.76 -5.37 6.28
CA TYR A 68 4.42 -5.52 6.85
C TYR A 68 4.34 -6.51 8.02
N ALA A 69 5.47 -7.00 8.53
CA ALA A 69 5.53 -7.96 9.62
C ALA A 69 5.18 -7.29 10.94
N ILE A 70 4.21 -7.89 11.65
CA ILE A 70 3.90 -7.57 13.03
C ILE A 70 4.30 -8.78 13.88
N GLU A 71 5.22 -8.56 14.82
CA GLU A 71 5.76 -9.60 15.69
C GLU A 71 4.65 -10.44 16.35
N GLY A 72 4.76 -11.76 16.28
CA GLY A 72 3.80 -12.69 16.89
C GLY A 72 2.46 -12.86 16.14
N HIS A 73 2.24 -12.16 15.02
CA HIS A 73 0.97 -12.20 14.29
C HIS A 73 1.02 -12.86 12.90
N GLY A 74 2.21 -13.17 12.38
CA GLY A 74 2.40 -13.84 11.07
C GLY A 74 1.60 -13.17 9.94
N LYS A 75 1.02 -13.97 9.04
CA LYS A 75 0.22 -13.42 7.92
C LYS A 75 -0.99 -12.60 8.35
N THR A 76 -1.57 -12.84 9.53
CA THR A 76 -2.67 -11.99 10.01
C THR A 76 -2.18 -10.58 10.37
N GLY A 77 -0.95 -10.46 10.86
CA GLY A 77 -0.30 -9.17 11.11
C GLY A 77 -0.07 -8.39 9.82
N GLU A 78 0.43 -9.07 8.78
CA GLU A 78 0.66 -8.46 7.46
C GLU A 78 -0.63 -7.95 6.82
N VAL A 79 -1.72 -8.72 6.90
CA VAL A 79 -3.05 -8.25 6.43
C VAL A 79 -3.46 -6.98 7.16
N VAL A 80 -3.29 -6.93 8.49
CA VAL A 80 -3.64 -5.74 9.29
C VAL A 80 -2.77 -4.55 8.92
N ALA A 81 -1.47 -4.74 8.75
CA ALA A 81 -0.54 -3.70 8.33
C ALA A 81 -0.95 -3.10 6.98
N ILE A 82 -1.17 -3.94 5.96
CA ILE A 82 -1.52 -3.48 4.60
C ILE A 82 -2.91 -2.82 4.56
N VAL A 83 -3.92 -3.41 5.22
CA VAL A 83 -5.27 -2.83 5.30
C VAL A 83 -5.24 -1.48 6.01
N SER A 84 -4.50 -1.36 7.12
CA SER A 84 -4.39 -0.10 7.88
C SER A 84 -3.72 1.00 7.06
N GLY A 85 -2.63 0.68 6.35
CA GLY A 85 -1.95 1.60 5.43
C GLY A 85 -2.85 2.03 4.27
N THR A 86 -3.62 1.09 3.70
CA THR A 86 -4.58 1.37 2.63
C THR A 86 -5.66 2.36 3.09
N LEU A 87 -6.24 2.14 4.28
CA LEU A 87 -7.22 3.05 4.86
C LEU A 87 -6.63 4.44 5.14
N MET A 88 -5.40 4.49 5.69
CA MET A 88 -4.70 5.74 5.93
C MET A 88 -4.47 6.50 4.62
N MET A 89 -4.08 5.82 3.54
CA MET A 89 -3.88 6.45 2.24
C MET A 89 -5.18 6.99 1.64
N LEU A 90 -6.30 6.27 1.79
CA LEU A 90 -7.62 6.76 1.36
C LEU A 90 -8.01 8.05 2.12
N VAL A 91 -7.74 8.11 3.43
CA VAL A 91 -7.97 9.31 4.24
C VAL A 91 -7.09 10.48 3.77
N ILE A 92 -5.79 10.23 3.54
CA ILE A 92 -4.86 11.26 3.03
C ILE A 92 -5.33 11.79 1.67
N ALA A 93 -5.66 10.90 0.73
CA ALA A 93 -6.16 11.27 -0.59
C ALA A 93 -7.44 12.11 -0.49
N PHE A 94 -8.36 11.75 0.41
CA PHE A 94 -9.58 12.52 0.66
C PHE A 94 -9.28 13.91 1.23
N VAL A 95 -8.37 14.02 2.21
CA VAL A 95 -7.96 15.30 2.81
C VAL A 95 -7.30 16.20 1.76
N ILE A 96 -6.35 15.67 0.99
CA ILE A 96 -5.68 16.42 -0.09
C ILE A 96 -6.71 16.87 -1.12
N GLY A 97 -7.57 15.98 -1.59
CA GLY A 97 -8.64 16.32 -2.54
C GLY A 97 -9.54 17.44 -2.04
N LYS A 98 -9.85 17.46 -0.73
CA LYS A 98 -10.62 18.54 -0.10
C LYS A 98 -9.85 19.86 -0.03
N LEU A 99 -8.54 19.81 0.23
CA LEU A 99 -7.69 21.01 0.28
C LEU A 99 -7.49 21.64 -1.10
N VAL A 100 -7.30 20.83 -2.14
CA VAL A 100 -7.11 21.30 -3.53
C VAL A 100 -8.41 21.88 -4.12
N LYS A 101 -9.57 21.42 -3.67
CA LYS A 101 -10.88 21.92 -4.12
C LYS A 101 -11.27 23.26 -3.45
N LYS A 102 -10.45 23.79 -2.55
CA LYS A 102 -10.61 25.09 -1.91
C LYS A 102 -9.81 26.15 -2.65
#